data_AF-A0A7W1D3F1-F1
#
_entry.id   AF-A0A7W1D3F1-F1
#
_cell.length_a   1.000
_cell.length_b   1.000
_cell.length_c   1.000
_cell.angle_alpha   90.00
_cell.angle_beta   90.00
_cell.angle_gamma   90.00
#
_symmetry.space_group_name_H-M   'P 1'
#
loop_
_entity.id
_entity.type
_entity.pdbx_description
1 polymer ?
#
loop_
_entity_poly.entity_id
_entity_poly.type
_entity_poly.pdbx_seq_one_letter_code
_entity_poly.pdbx_strand_id
1 'polypeptide(L)' 'DYLELRMKQPRFANGRSVRNALDRFRMHQAIRLYKSAERGRKLTKKDLVTIEDADIRQSRVFKGGVYARDSGQERPDPS' A
#
# COMPACT_ATOMS: atom_id res chain seq x y z
N ASP A 1 -14.23 1.78 1.44
CA ASP A 1 -13.13 2.68 1.85
C ASP A 1 -11.98 2.78 0.85
N TYR A 2 -11.01 1.85 0.80
CA TYR A 2 -9.77 2.07 0.01
C TYR A 2 -10.02 2.33 -1.48
N LEU A 3 -10.83 1.49 -2.14
CA LEU A 3 -11.06 1.60 -3.58
C LEU A 3 -11.79 2.90 -3.93
N GLU A 4 -12.81 3.26 -3.17
CA GLU A 4 -13.55 4.51 -3.35
C GLU A 4 -12.63 5.74 -3.24
N LEU A 5 -11.73 5.75 -2.25
CA LEU A 5 -10.73 6.81 -2.11
C LEU A 5 -9.73 6.82 -3.27
N ARG A 6 -9.27 5.64 -3.71
CA ARG A 6 -8.29 5.52 -4.79
C ARG A 6 -8.87 5.91 -6.15
N MET A 7 -10.14 5.58 -6.41
CA MET A 7 -10.84 5.93 -7.65
C MET A 7 -10.95 7.44 -7.86
N LYS A 8 -11.07 8.20 -6.76
CA LYS A 8 -11.14 9.67 -6.78
C LYS A 8 -9.79 10.36 -7.00
N GLN A 9 -8.68 9.62 -7.00
CA GLN A 9 -7.33 10.18 -7.14
C GLN A 9 -6.85 10.17 -8.60
N PRO A 10 -5.96 11.10 -8.98
CA PRO A 10 -5.43 11.17 -10.34
C PRO A 10 -4.83 9.86 -10.84
N ARG A 11 -4.81 9.69 -12.18
CA ARG A 11 -4.20 8.55 -12.88
C ARG A 11 -4.70 7.19 -12.35
N PHE A 12 -6.00 7.06 -12.12
CA PHE A 12 -6.61 5.77 -11.79
C PHE A 12 -6.79 4.94 -13.06
N ALA A 13 -5.94 3.93 -13.24
CA ALA A 13 -5.92 3.04 -14.40
C ALA A 13 -6.69 1.73 -14.17
N ASN A 14 -7.85 1.80 -13.49
CA ASN A 14 -8.72 0.65 -13.18
C ASN A 14 -7.93 -0.57 -12.66
N GLY A 15 -7.99 -1.70 -13.36
CA GLY A 15 -7.34 -2.95 -12.97
C GLY A 15 -5.84 -2.83 -12.69
N ARG A 16 -5.10 -1.96 -13.41
CA ARG A 16 -3.68 -1.75 -13.13
C ARG A 16 -3.46 -1.07 -11.77
N SER A 17 -4.32 -0.11 -11.42
CA SER A 17 -4.26 0.55 -10.10
C SER A 17 -4.63 -0.41 -8.97
N VAL A 18 -5.57 -1.32 -9.19
CA VAL A 18 -5.95 -2.35 -8.22
C VAL A 18 -4.83 -3.36 -8.02
N ARG A 19 -4.21 -3.87 -9.09
CA ARG A 19 -3.06 -4.79 -8.98
C ARG A 19 -1.90 -4.15 -8.22
N ASN A 20 -1.52 -2.92 -8.58
CA ASN A 20 -0.47 -2.19 -7.89
C ASN A 20 -0.80 -1.97 -6.40
N ALA A 21 -2.07 -1.81 -6.04
CA ALA A 21 -2.47 -1.72 -4.63
C ALA A 21 -2.30 -3.05 -3.91
N LEU A 22 -2.77 -4.15 -4.51
CA LEU A 22 -2.64 -5.50 -3.96
C LEU A 22 -1.16 -5.88 -3.76
N ASP A 23 -0.29 -5.56 -4.70
CA ASP A 23 1.15 -5.84 -4.57
C ASP A 23 1.78 -5.08 -3.40
N ARG A 24 1.37 -3.83 -3.16
CA ARG A 24 1.82 -3.07 -1.99
C ARG A 24 1.25 -3.63 -0.69
N PHE A 25 0.00 -4.09 -0.68
CA PHE A 25 -0.58 -4.73 0.50
C PHE A 25 0.13 -6.03 0.85
N ARG A 26 0.52 -6.83 -0.16
CA ARG A 26 1.38 -8.01 0.01
C ARG A 26 2.73 -7.63 0.61
N MET A 27 3.35 -6.55 0.12
CA MET A 27 4.61 -6.05 0.70
C MET A 27 4.45 -5.63 2.17
N HIS A 28 3.40 -4.88 2.50
CA HIS A 28 3.12 -4.48 3.89
C HIS A 28 2.88 -5.69 4.80
N GLN A 29 2.14 -6.69 4.31
CA GLN A 29 1.90 -7.95 5.01
C GLN A 29 3.21 -8.69 5.30
N ALA A 30 4.09 -8.82 4.31
CA ALA A 30 5.40 -9.45 4.50
C ALA A 30 6.23 -8.72 5.58
N ILE A 31 6.27 -7.39 5.54
CA ILE A 31 6.97 -6.58 6.55
C ILE A 31 6.37 -6.79 7.94
N ARG A 32 5.03 -6.79 8.06
CA ARG A 32 4.32 -7.00 9.32
C ARG A 32 4.59 -8.39 9.90
N LEU A 33 4.54 -9.43 9.06
CA LEU A 33 4.83 -10.81 9.47
C LEU A 33 6.28 -10.98 9.90
N TYR A 34 7.22 -10.44 9.13
CA TYR A 34 8.64 -10.45 9.46
C TYR A 34 8.90 -9.83 10.83
N LYS A 35 8.42 -8.60 11.07
CA LYS A 35 8.53 -7.91 12.37
C LYS A 35 7.83 -8.64 13.51
N SER A 36 6.81 -9.43 13.22
CA SER A 36 6.12 -10.22 14.25
C SER A 36 6.91 -11.47 14.59
N ALA A 37 7.50 -12.14 13.59
CA ALA A 37 8.37 -13.29 13.79
C ALA A 37 9.66 -12.92 14.52
N GLU A 38 10.27 -11.78 14.17
CA GLU A 38 11.43 -11.21 14.88
C GLU A 38 11.16 -11.01 16.38
N ARG A 39 9.92 -10.65 16.74
CA ARG A 39 9.45 -10.53 18.13
C ARG A 39 9.02 -11.87 18.76
N GLY A 40 9.33 -13.00 18.13
CA GLY A 40 9.08 -14.35 18.66
C GLY A 40 7.71 -14.94 18.34
N ARG A 41 6.86 -14.27 17.54
CA ARG A 41 5.58 -14.86 17.12
C ARG A 41 5.80 -16.03 16.16
N LYS A 42 5.25 -17.20 16.47
CA LYS A 42 5.18 -18.32 15.52
C LYS A 42 4.14 -18.02 14.43
N LEU A 43 4.57 -18.07 13.18
CA LEU A 43 3.69 -17.87 12.01
C LEU A 43 3.06 -19.18 11.56
N THR A 44 1.81 -19.09 11.12
CA THR A 44 1.04 -20.21 10.54
C THR A 44 0.91 -20.03 9.03
N LYS A 45 0.53 -21.10 8.31
CA LYS A 45 0.18 -21.00 6.88
C LYS A 45 -0.91 -19.97 6.61
N LYS A 46 -1.90 -19.86 7.51
CA LYS A 46 -2.98 -18.89 7.42
C LYS A 46 -2.44 -17.46 7.45
N ASP A 47 -1.47 -17.17 8.32
CA ASP A 47 -0.85 -15.85 8.40
C ASP A 47 -0.18 -15.48 7.07
N LEU A 48 0.54 -16.43 6.46
CA LEU A 48 1.27 -16.21 5.20
C LEU A 48 0.36 -15.85 4.01
N VAL A 49 -0.89 -16.30 4.03
CA VAL A 49 -1.86 -16.06 2.93
C VAL A 49 -2.92 -15.00 3.27
N THR A 50 -2.89 -14.42 4.46
CA THR A 50 -3.88 -13.44 4.91
C THR A 50 -3.30 -12.03 4.86
N ILE A 51 -3.96 -11.16 4.08
CA ILE A 51 -3.78 -9.69 4.15
C ILE A 51 -4.74 -9.16 5.20
N GLU A 52 -4.24 -8.39 6.16
CA GLU A 52 -5.05 -7.77 7.20
C GLU A 52 -5.31 -6.29 6.90
N ASP A 53 -6.30 -5.71 7.60
CA ASP A 53 -6.67 -4.30 7.46
C ASP A 53 -5.47 -3.35 7.68
N ALA A 54 -4.58 -3.68 8.62
CA ALA A 54 -3.35 -2.93 8.86
C ALA A 54 -2.41 -2.86 7.64
N ASP A 55 -2.43 -3.87 6.78
CA ASP A 55 -1.60 -3.91 5.55
C ASP A 55 -2.16 -2.95 4.49
N ILE A 56 -3.47 -2.68 4.54
CA ILE A 56 -4.16 -1.75 3.64
C ILE A 56 -4.04 -0.32 4.17
N ARG A 57 -4.34 -0.09 5.47
CA ARG A 57 -4.38 1.25 6.10
C ARG A 57 -3.05 1.99 6.10
N GLN A 58 -1.93 1.28 5.94
CA GLN A 58 -0.61 1.89 5.74
C GLN A 58 -0.50 2.69 4.43
N SER A 59 -1.43 2.49 3.47
CA SER A 59 -1.39 3.21 2.20
C SER A 59 -1.62 4.71 2.36
N ARG A 60 -0.82 5.48 1.62
CA ARG A 60 -0.94 6.95 1.53
C ARG A 60 -2.26 7.41 0.88
N VAL A 61 -3.01 6.51 0.25
CA VAL A 61 -4.37 6.79 -0.23
C VAL A 61 -5.27 7.35 0.88
N PHE A 62 -5.07 6.90 2.12
CA PHE A 62 -5.79 7.40 3.30
C PHE A 62 -5.30 8.78 3.79
N LYS A 63 -4.18 9.29 3.27
CA LYS A 63 -3.49 10.52 3.72
C LYS A 63 -3.42 11.60 2.62
N GLY A 64 -4.44 11.72 1.79
CA GLY A 64 -4.47 12.71 0.71
C GLY A 64 -3.87 12.25 -0.63
N GLY A 65 -3.41 10.99 -0.72
CA GLY A 65 -3.25 10.29 -1.99
C GLY A 65 -1.88 9.73 -2.30
N VAL A 66 -1.82 8.92 -3.37
CA VAL A 66 -0.57 8.25 -3.81
C VAL A 66 0.55 9.24 -4.17
N TYR A 67 0.20 10.50 -4.46
CA TYR A 67 1.13 11.59 -4.82
C TYR A 67 1.46 12.54 -3.66
N ALA A 68 0.90 12.35 -2.46
CA ALA A 68 1.08 13.24 -1.29
C ALA A 68 2.51 13.35 -0.69
N ARG A 69 3.58 13.06 -1.45
CA ARG A 69 5.00 13.15 -1.06
C ARG A 69 5.90 13.58 -2.21
N ASP A 70 5.34 14.05 -3.33
CA ASP A 70 6.16 14.65 -4.41
C ASP A 70 6.27 16.18 -4.27
N SER A 71 5.76 16.78 -3.19
CA SER A 71 5.90 18.22 -2.90
C SER A 71 7.29 18.61 -2.36
N GLY A 72 8.32 17.79 -2.60
CA GLY A 72 9.70 18.03 -2.17
C GLY A 72 10.77 17.71 -3.22
N GLN A 73 10.38 17.36 -4.45
CA GLN A 73 11.31 17.29 -5.56
C GLN A 73 10.59 17.76 -6.82
N GLU A 74 10.72 19.08 -7.02
CA GLU A 74 10.44 19.76 -8.27
C GLU A 74 11.10 18.95 -9.39
N ARG A 75 10.30 18.28 -10.23
CA ARG A 75 10.82 17.74 -11.48
C ARG A 75 11.07 18.97 -12.37
N PRO A 76 12.30 19.24 -12.83
CA PRO A 76 12.51 20.34 -13.75
C PRO A 76 11.62 20.13 -14.98
N ASP A 77 10.92 21.19 -15.34
CA ASP A 77 10.07 21.28 -16.51
C ASP A 77 10.92 20.99 -17.77
N PRO A 78 10.57 20.01 -18.62
CA PRO A 78 11.22 19.86 -19.91
C PRO A 78 10.66 20.93 -20.86
N SER A 79 11.19 22.15 -20.73
CA SER A 79 11.22 23.12 -21.84
C SER A 79 12.33 22.75 -22.83
#